data_AF-A0A2G9C5C3-F1
#
_entry.id   AF-A0A2G9C5C3-F1
#
_cell.length_a   1.000
_cell.length_b   1.000
_cell.length_c   1.000
_cell.angle_alpha   90.00
_cell.angle_beta   90.00
_cell.angle_gamma   90.00
#
_symmetry.space_group_name_H-M   'P 1'
#
loop_
_entity.id
_entity.type
_entity.pdbx_description
1 polymer ?
#
loop_
_entity_poly.entity_id
_entity_poly.type
_entity_poly.pdbx_seq_one_letter_code
_entity_poly.pdbx_strand_id
1 'polypeptide(L)'
;MLRAAAVGLCVVAAAPAFASVTNPTIGRLLWSEEFNGASLNTSLWTPYDGNGCQINLCGYGNAELEYYSPNNLSIADVPFEAGTRALAIRALRQTIGSNEFTSGKIDSYGKVQVQYGMIEIRMATPQVATGLWPAAWLLGTSPQVWPRKGEIDIAELGHRASAWAAAGAPSPDHFVGANVITWSQAACVPGNESCAASTAWQTKNWYKPQASLANRFVKYRFYWTESQMRFTVVDNDGEHDMYDAPLPVNSTALQAPFYLLLNMAVGGNFTDAATPSQVTAPLPATMYVDYIRVYELDGKGEVKLGNQVVPEVAGRFGVFTDNTVVNNKLVAGSTSDIFLWNGASTAAGNTLPYEGSNVIAWSYNTPGQWFGGGIQSRQIRDLTNYRNGQLKFRIKIPANVSFNIGIGDTYTNQNWVNFPANTTAFGLVRNGEWATATVPVSTLIGPKVALQSIADIFMFSGDNNRLPTSAFQFAIDDVVWESGTTTQEPPTPAGITQPSATTVKFTEPTGTWADVHYTINGGGQLNVRMLKEGSVNAYTVTGLKKGDVVRFNFTYWDPARNGAYDTAPESYTMK
;
A
#
# COMPACT_ATOMS: atom_id res chain seq x y z
N MET A 1 0.82 -3.44 -75.00
CA MET A 1 0.82 -4.58 -74.07
C MET A 1 1.77 -4.26 -72.92
N LEU A 2 1.31 -3.56 -71.88
CA LEU A 2 2.08 -3.33 -70.65
C LEU A 2 1.64 -4.37 -69.61
N ARG A 3 2.60 -5.19 -69.14
CA ARG A 3 2.40 -6.10 -68.01
C ARG A 3 2.73 -5.33 -66.73
N ALA A 4 1.72 -5.11 -65.87
CA ALA A 4 1.91 -4.60 -64.52
C ALA A 4 2.32 -5.76 -63.58
N ALA A 5 3.46 -5.62 -62.91
CA ALA A 5 3.90 -6.50 -61.85
C ALA A 5 3.29 -6.01 -60.52
N ALA A 6 2.46 -6.84 -59.90
CA ALA A 6 1.97 -6.59 -58.54
C ALA A 6 3.02 -7.10 -57.54
N VAL A 7 3.69 -6.17 -56.86
CA VAL A 7 4.52 -6.47 -55.69
C VAL A 7 3.59 -6.53 -54.48
N GLY A 8 3.31 -7.74 -53.99
CA GLY A 8 2.61 -7.95 -52.73
C GLY A 8 3.52 -7.65 -51.55
N LEU A 9 3.27 -6.53 -50.86
CA LEU A 9 3.93 -6.19 -49.61
C LEU A 9 3.28 -7.01 -48.48
N CYS A 10 3.90 -8.11 -48.06
CA CYS A 10 3.51 -8.84 -46.85
C CYS A 10 3.91 -8.01 -45.62
N VAL A 11 2.95 -7.27 -45.06
CA VAL A 11 3.08 -6.69 -43.72
C VAL A 11 2.84 -7.82 -42.72
N VAL A 12 3.93 -8.39 -42.18
CA VAL A 12 3.86 -9.28 -41.02
C VAL A 12 3.59 -8.39 -39.81
N ALA A 13 2.34 -8.29 -39.39
CA ALA A 13 1.99 -7.74 -38.09
C ALA A 13 2.53 -8.71 -37.03
N ALA A 14 3.68 -8.39 -36.44
CA ALA A 14 4.15 -9.08 -35.24
C ALA A 14 3.15 -8.80 -34.12
N ALA A 15 2.36 -9.80 -33.75
CA ALA A 15 1.58 -9.74 -32.53
C ALA A 15 2.55 -9.50 -31.36
N PRO A 16 2.27 -8.58 -30.43
CA PRO A 16 3.11 -8.43 -29.25
C PRO A 16 3.16 -9.78 -28.53
N ALA A 17 4.36 -10.34 -28.41
CA ALA A 17 4.57 -11.55 -27.62
C ALA A 17 4.28 -11.18 -26.16
N PHE A 18 3.15 -11.64 -25.65
CA PHE A 18 2.87 -11.53 -24.22
C PHE A 18 3.92 -12.35 -23.47
N ALA A 19 4.63 -11.72 -22.53
CA ALA A 19 5.53 -12.40 -21.60
C ALA A 19 4.80 -13.59 -20.97
N SER A 20 5.43 -14.76 -21.01
CA SER A 20 4.81 -16.01 -20.60
C SER A 20 5.45 -16.49 -19.31
N VAL A 21 4.65 -16.64 -18.25
CA VAL A 21 5.16 -17.14 -16.96
C VAL A 21 5.52 -18.64 -17.01
N THR A 22 5.11 -19.38 -18.05
CA THR A 22 5.41 -20.82 -18.17
C THR A 22 6.77 -21.11 -18.81
N ASN A 23 7.21 -20.28 -19.75
CA ASN A 23 8.54 -20.37 -20.37
C ASN A 23 9.24 -18.99 -20.41
N PRO A 24 9.47 -18.36 -19.24
CA PRO A 24 10.03 -17.03 -19.21
C PRO A 24 11.54 -17.02 -19.38
N THR A 25 12.06 -15.91 -19.89
CA THR A 25 13.46 -15.52 -19.78
C THR A 25 13.66 -14.80 -18.45
N ILE A 26 14.40 -15.41 -17.51
CA ILE A 26 14.82 -14.72 -16.29
C ILE A 26 15.97 -13.79 -16.64
N GLY A 27 15.72 -12.50 -16.50
CA GLY A 27 16.66 -11.44 -16.81
C GLY A 27 17.58 -11.10 -15.64
N ARG A 28 18.05 -9.85 -15.59
CA ARG A 28 18.99 -9.41 -14.55
C ARG A 28 18.33 -9.35 -13.17
N LEU A 29 19.16 -9.42 -12.14
CA LEU A 29 18.77 -9.12 -10.77
C LEU A 29 18.39 -7.62 -10.65
N LEU A 30 17.19 -7.34 -10.15
CA LEU A 30 16.67 -6.00 -9.89
C LEU A 30 16.99 -5.54 -8.48
N TRP A 31 16.83 -6.43 -7.50
CA TRP A 31 17.06 -6.16 -6.09
C TRP A 31 17.26 -7.47 -5.33
N SER A 32 18.00 -7.42 -4.23
CA SER A 32 18.10 -8.52 -3.29
C SER A 32 18.27 -8.07 -1.84
N GLU A 33 17.83 -8.92 -0.93
CA GLU A 33 18.22 -8.93 0.47
C GLU A 33 18.84 -10.30 0.77
N GLU A 34 20.08 -10.29 1.22
CA GLU A 34 20.90 -11.49 1.43
C GLU A 34 21.11 -11.80 2.92
N PHE A 35 20.55 -10.97 3.82
CA PHE A 35 20.57 -11.16 5.28
C PHE A 35 21.97 -11.48 5.85
N ASN A 36 23.03 -10.91 5.27
CA ASN A 36 24.41 -11.11 5.71
C ASN A 36 24.92 -10.02 6.66
N GLY A 37 24.09 -9.03 6.99
CA GLY A 37 24.43 -7.92 7.89
C GLY A 37 24.70 -8.35 9.33
N ALA A 38 25.17 -7.42 10.16
CA ALA A 38 25.31 -7.66 11.60
C ALA A 38 23.94 -7.73 12.32
N SER A 39 22.92 -7.07 11.77
CA SER A 39 21.57 -6.98 12.29
C SER A 39 20.57 -6.76 11.14
N LEU A 40 19.28 -6.86 11.43
CA LEU A 40 18.21 -6.54 10.47
C LEU A 40 18.38 -5.10 9.96
N ASN A 41 18.32 -4.91 8.64
CA ASN A 41 18.40 -3.59 8.03
C ASN A 41 17.05 -2.86 8.15
N THR A 42 16.93 -1.97 9.13
CA THR A 42 15.68 -1.24 9.39
C THR A 42 15.35 -0.16 8.35
N SER A 43 16.29 0.17 7.45
CA SER A 43 15.97 1.00 6.27
C SER A 43 15.17 0.25 5.20
N LEU A 44 15.19 -1.08 5.23
CA LEU A 44 14.46 -1.96 4.31
C LEU A 44 13.27 -2.64 4.98
N TRP A 45 13.38 -2.94 6.28
CA TRP A 45 12.40 -3.74 7.02
C TRP A 45 11.85 -3.03 8.26
N THR A 46 10.56 -3.19 8.52
CA THR A 46 9.88 -2.73 9.74
C THR A 46 9.49 -3.94 10.58
N PRO A 47 10.06 -4.12 11.78
CA PRO A 47 9.62 -5.17 12.68
C PRO A 47 8.30 -4.78 13.36
N TYR A 48 7.41 -5.76 13.52
CA TYR A 48 6.16 -5.60 14.25
C TYR A 48 6.40 -5.78 15.75
N ASP A 49 5.64 -5.02 16.53
CA ASP A 49 5.61 -5.10 18.00
C ASP A 49 4.14 -5.05 18.45
N GLY A 50 3.56 -6.21 18.76
CA GLY A 50 2.16 -6.32 19.12
C GLY A 50 1.46 -7.60 18.66
N ASN A 51 0.21 -7.74 19.09
CA ASN A 51 -0.70 -8.84 18.76
C ASN A 51 -1.87 -8.41 17.84
N GLY A 52 -1.75 -7.23 17.23
CA GLY A 52 -2.73 -6.65 16.30
C GLY A 52 -3.82 -5.79 16.96
N CYS A 53 -4.02 -5.86 18.28
CA CYS A 53 -5.01 -5.03 18.96
C CYS A 53 -4.74 -3.52 18.85
N GLN A 54 -3.47 -3.13 18.75
CA GLN A 54 -3.04 -1.74 18.57
C GLN A 54 -3.51 -1.11 17.25
N ILE A 55 -3.91 -1.93 16.27
CA ILE A 55 -4.50 -1.51 14.99
C ILE A 55 -5.95 -1.99 14.84
N ASN A 56 -6.63 -2.29 15.97
CA ASN A 56 -7.99 -2.81 16.01
C ASN A 56 -8.18 -4.12 15.19
N LEU A 57 -7.13 -4.94 15.13
CA LEU A 57 -7.11 -6.23 14.44
C LEU A 57 -6.48 -7.28 15.36
N CYS A 58 -7.03 -7.45 16.57
CA CYS A 58 -6.53 -8.42 17.55
C CYS A 58 -6.38 -9.83 16.95
N GLY A 59 -5.27 -10.52 17.26
CA GLY A 59 -4.91 -11.81 16.66
C GLY A 59 -4.70 -11.72 15.14
N TYR A 60 -4.35 -10.52 14.65
CA TYR A 60 -4.15 -10.17 13.24
C TYR A 60 -5.27 -10.60 12.29
N GLY A 61 -6.51 -10.73 12.81
CA GLY A 61 -7.69 -11.14 12.04
C GLY A 61 -7.85 -12.66 11.92
N ASN A 62 -6.85 -13.43 12.37
CA ASN A 62 -6.80 -14.88 12.24
C ASN A 62 -6.81 -15.61 13.58
N ALA A 63 -7.11 -14.92 14.68
CA ALA A 63 -7.03 -15.44 16.04
C ALA A 63 -5.63 -15.99 16.40
N GLU A 64 -4.59 -15.37 15.86
CA GLU A 64 -3.18 -15.66 16.18
C GLU A 64 -2.91 -15.50 17.70
N LEU A 65 -2.09 -16.39 18.27
CA LEU A 65 -1.86 -16.50 19.72
C LEU A 65 -0.59 -15.80 20.19
N GLU A 66 0.32 -15.45 19.28
CA GLU A 66 1.58 -14.81 19.62
C GLU A 66 1.47 -13.29 19.80
N TYR A 67 2.45 -12.75 20.50
CA TYR A 67 2.83 -11.35 20.43
C TYR A 67 4.06 -11.25 19.51
N TYR A 68 3.96 -10.58 18.36
CA TYR A 68 5.14 -10.31 17.55
C TYR A 68 6.04 -9.30 18.28
N SER A 69 7.34 -9.57 18.34
CA SER A 69 8.31 -8.66 18.97
C SER A 69 9.59 -8.55 18.14
N PRO A 70 10.22 -7.37 18.06
CA PRO A 70 11.53 -7.21 17.44
C PRO A 70 12.63 -8.10 18.05
N ASN A 71 12.49 -8.50 19.32
CA ASN A 71 13.46 -9.35 20.01
C ASN A 71 13.48 -10.80 19.50
N ASN A 72 12.48 -11.20 18.72
CA ASN A 72 12.39 -12.51 18.09
C ASN A 72 13.04 -12.54 16.70
N LEU A 73 13.67 -11.44 16.28
CA LEU A 73 14.32 -11.28 14.98
C LEU A 73 15.83 -11.11 15.17
N SER A 74 16.63 -11.83 14.40
CA SER A 74 18.09 -11.67 14.37
C SER A 74 18.69 -12.07 13.03
N ILE A 75 19.92 -11.66 12.77
CA ILE A 75 20.71 -12.20 11.66
C ILE A 75 21.72 -13.18 12.25
N ALA A 76 21.52 -14.47 12.00
CA ALA A 76 22.23 -15.55 12.71
C ALA A 76 22.81 -16.59 11.74
N ASP A 77 23.86 -17.29 12.21
CA ASP A 77 24.39 -18.47 11.53
C ASP A 77 23.33 -19.60 11.51
N VAL A 78 23.23 -20.29 10.38
CA VAL A 78 22.26 -21.37 10.21
C VAL A 78 22.84 -22.68 10.76
N PRO A 79 22.18 -23.35 11.73
CA PRO A 79 22.77 -24.48 12.47
C PRO A 79 22.96 -25.75 11.62
N PHE A 80 22.26 -25.85 10.49
CA PHE A 80 22.31 -27.01 9.59
C PHE A 80 22.99 -26.71 8.24
N GLU A 81 23.50 -25.49 8.04
CA GLU A 81 24.20 -25.10 6.82
C GLU A 81 25.38 -24.17 7.15
N ALA A 82 26.55 -24.76 7.34
CA ALA A 82 27.76 -24.03 7.76
C ALA A 82 28.15 -22.96 6.72
N GLY A 83 28.45 -21.75 7.20
CA GLY A 83 28.83 -20.62 6.36
C GLY A 83 27.64 -19.80 5.84
N THR A 84 26.41 -20.23 6.11
CA THR A 84 25.20 -19.47 5.77
C THR A 84 24.73 -18.63 6.96
N ARG A 85 24.43 -17.36 6.71
CA ARG A 85 23.75 -16.45 7.64
C ARG A 85 22.40 -16.08 7.07
N ALA A 86 21.41 -15.93 7.94
CA ALA A 86 20.03 -15.73 7.52
C ALA A 86 19.29 -14.84 8.52
N LEU A 87 18.17 -14.27 8.08
CA LEU A 87 17.16 -13.76 9.00
C LEU A 87 16.55 -14.94 9.77
N ALA A 88 16.76 -14.94 11.07
CA ALA A 88 16.14 -15.87 12.01
C ALA A 88 14.91 -15.22 12.64
N ILE A 89 13.74 -15.79 12.35
CA ILE A 89 12.45 -15.47 12.97
C ILE A 89 12.15 -16.58 13.99
N ARG A 90 12.18 -16.25 15.28
CA ARG A 90 12.14 -17.26 16.35
C ARG A 90 10.83 -17.20 17.14
N ALA A 91 10.07 -18.29 17.16
CA ALA A 91 8.93 -18.45 18.06
C ALA A 91 9.38 -19.01 19.41
N LEU A 92 8.84 -18.48 20.49
CA LEU A 92 9.11 -18.89 21.87
C LEU A 92 7.78 -19.10 22.61
N ARG A 93 7.75 -20.05 23.54
CA ARG A 93 6.72 -20.07 24.60
C ARG A 93 7.17 -19.10 25.69
N GLN A 94 6.74 -17.85 25.56
CA GLN A 94 7.10 -16.73 26.41
C GLN A 94 5.89 -15.83 26.58
N THR A 95 5.55 -15.50 27.82
CA THR A 95 4.39 -14.65 28.09
C THR A 95 4.73 -13.17 27.95
N ILE A 96 3.99 -12.45 27.11
CA ILE A 96 3.95 -10.98 27.05
C ILE A 96 2.48 -10.55 27.12
N GLY A 97 2.11 -9.81 28.18
CA GLY A 97 0.71 -9.49 28.44
C GLY A 97 -0.13 -10.76 28.61
N SER A 98 -1.16 -10.92 27.78
CA SER A 98 -2.04 -12.10 27.74
C SER A 98 -1.62 -13.17 26.73
N ASN A 99 -0.61 -12.91 25.89
CA ASN A 99 -0.14 -13.85 24.89
C ASN A 99 0.90 -14.79 25.51
N GLU A 100 0.74 -16.11 25.35
CA GLU A 100 1.68 -17.13 25.87
C GLU A 100 2.86 -17.44 24.95
N PHE A 101 2.87 -16.83 23.76
CA PHE A 101 3.92 -16.99 22.77
C PHE A 101 4.42 -15.65 22.29
N THR A 102 5.70 -15.63 21.91
CA THR A 102 6.28 -14.53 21.12
C THR A 102 6.82 -15.08 19.81
N SER A 103 6.82 -14.24 18.76
CA SER A 103 7.42 -14.58 17.47
C SER A 103 7.87 -13.31 16.74
N GLY A 104 8.33 -13.42 15.51
CA GLY A 104 8.73 -12.27 14.69
C GLY A 104 7.87 -12.10 13.43
N LYS A 105 7.67 -10.85 13.04
CA LYS A 105 7.06 -10.41 11.79
C LYS A 105 7.75 -9.14 11.30
N ILE A 106 8.05 -9.08 10.01
CA ILE A 106 8.60 -7.90 9.34
C ILE A 106 7.83 -7.57 8.06
N ASP A 107 7.77 -6.30 7.69
CA ASP A 107 7.32 -5.84 6.37
C ASP A 107 8.32 -4.90 5.71
N SER A 108 8.15 -4.65 4.40
CA SER A 108 8.87 -3.63 3.65
C SER A 108 7.99 -2.43 3.22
N TYR A 109 6.88 -2.18 3.93
CA TYR A 109 5.93 -1.11 3.58
C TYR A 109 6.61 0.26 3.58
N GLY A 110 6.42 1.03 2.49
CA GLY A 110 7.07 2.33 2.29
C GLY A 110 8.59 2.28 2.08
N LYS A 111 9.19 1.07 1.99
CA LYS A 111 10.65 0.86 1.90
C LYS A 111 11.08 0.10 0.66
N VAL A 112 10.51 -1.07 0.40
CA VAL A 112 10.77 -1.87 -0.81
C VAL A 112 9.44 -2.30 -1.39
N GLN A 113 9.21 -1.95 -2.66
CA GLN A 113 8.00 -2.25 -3.39
C GLN A 113 8.36 -2.93 -4.70
N VAL A 114 7.70 -4.03 -5.02
CA VAL A 114 7.91 -4.83 -6.22
C VAL A 114 6.67 -4.74 -7.10
N GLN A 115 6.85 -4.55 -8.40
CA GLN A 115 5.78 -4.70 -9.38
C GLN A 115 6.30 -5.58 -10.53
N TYR A 116 5.65 -6.74 -10.72
CA TYR A 116 6.03 -7.76 -11.69
C TYR A 116 7.46 -8.31 -11.50
N GLY A 117 7.87 -9.20 -12.39
CA GLY A 117 9.18 -9.87 -12.35
C GLY A 117 9.10 -11.29 -11.79
N MET A 118 10.24 -11.82 -11.37
CA MET A 118 10.31 -13.08 -10.63
C MET A 118 10.88 -12.82 -9.24
N ILE A 119 10.14 -13.20 -8.20
CA ILE A 119 10.57 -13.16 -6.80
C ILE A 119 10.99 -14.57 -6.40
N GLU A 120 12.23 -14.75 -5.94
CA GLU A 120 12.74 -16.00 -5.36
C GLU A 120 13.05 -15.77 -3.88
N ILE A 121 12.47 -16.61 -3.02
CA ILE A 121 12.72 -16.61 -1.58
C ILE A 121 13.34 -17.96 -1.22
N ARG A 122 14.54 -17.95 -0.64
CA ARG A 122 15.16 -19.15 -0.08
C ARG A 122 14.96 -19.16 1.42
N MET A 123 14.12 -20.07 1.92
CA MET A 123 13.79 -20.16 3.34
C MET A 123 13.74 -21.60 3.84
N ALA A 124 13.95 -21.77 5.14
CA ALA A 124 13.83 -23.01 5.87
C ALA A 124 12.87 -22.81 7.04
N THR A 125 11.91 -23.72 7.20
CA THR A 125 10.96 -23.68 8.31
C THR A 125 11.35 -24.69 9.39
N PRO A 126 10.99 -24.48 10.66
CA PRO A 126 11.13 -25.52 11.68
C PRO A 126 10.14 -26.66 11.41
N GLN A 127 10.16 -27.69 12.26
CA GLN A 127 9.02 -28.62 12.34
C GLN A 127 7.79 -27.85 12.78
N VAL A 128 6.80 -27.74 11.91
CA VAL A 128 5.66 -26.84 12.16
C VAL A 128 4.66 -27.44 13.13
N ALA A 129 4.51 -28.78 13.09
CA ALA A 129 3.53 -29.56 13.86
C ALA A 129 2.16 -28.85 13.97
N THR A 130 1.45 -29.02 15.09
CA THR A 130 0.27 -28.20 15.35
C THR A 130 0.71 -26.88 15.97
N GLY A 131 0.47 -25.79 15.23
CA GLY A 131 0.45 -24.44 15.77
C GLY A 131 1.53 -23.49 15.25
N LEU A 132 2.58 -23.90 14.53
CA LEU A 132 3.43 -22.90 13.84
C LEU A 132 2.93 -22.68 12.43
N TRP A 133 2.83 -21.41 12.01
CA TRP A 133 2.38 -21.02 10.68
C TRP A 133 3.35 -19.98 10.08
N PRO A 134 4.48 -20.43 9.48
CA PRO A 134 5.40 -19.57 8.75
C PRO A 134 4.82 -19.14 7.40
N ALA A 135 5.04 -17.87 7.05
CA ALA A 135 4.54 -17.28 5.80
C ALA A 135 5.58 -16.34 5.16
N ALA A 136 5.64 -16.40 3.84
CA ALA A 136 6.32 -15.43 2.98
C ALA A 136 5.32 -14.93 1.92
N TRP A 137 5.00 -13.65 1.98
CA TRP A 137 3.82 -13.11 1.32
C TRP A 137 3.98 -11.62 1.00
N LEU A 138 3.00 -11.07 0.30
CA LEU A 138 2.98 -9.68 -0.14
C LEU A 138 1.61 -9.06 0.08
N LEU A 139 1.60 -7.75 0.33
CA LEU A 139 0.39 -6.92 0.35
C LEU A 139 0.56 -5.74 -0.62
N GLY A 140 -0.52 -5.34 -1.28
CA GLY A 140 -0.46 -4.21 -2.22
C GLY A 140 -0.23 -2.88 -1.50
N THR A 141 0.35 -1.91 -2.20
CA THR A 141 0.69 -0.59 -1.63
C THR A 141 -0.50 0.38 -1.53
N SER A 142 -1.66 -0.02 -2.06
CA SER A 142 -2.90 0.76 -1.98
C SER A 142 -3.27 1.08 -0.52
N PRO A 143 -3.70 2.32 -0.21
CA PRO A 143 -4.17 2.69 1.12
C PRO A 143 -5.57 2.12 1.42
N GLN A 144 -6.23 1.50 0.45
CA GLN A 144 -7.54 0.90 0.66
C GLN A 144 -7.47 -0.29 1.61
N VAL A 145 -8.54 -0.49 2.35
CA VAL A 145 -8.65 -1.62 3.29
C VAL A 145 -8.56 -2.95 2.54
N TRP A 146 -7.91 -3.93 3.17
CA TRP A 146 -7.94 -5.32 2.71
C TRP A 146 -9.41 -5.80 2.57
N PRO A 147 -9.75 -6.58 1.53
CA PRO A 147 -8.89 -7.21 0.52
C PRO A 147 -8.69 -6.36 -0.76
N ARG A 148 -9.11 -5.08 -0.78
CA ARG A 148 -9.03 -4.24 -1.99
C ARG A 148 -7.60 -3.91 -2.41
N LYS A 149 -6.68 -3.82 -1.44
CA LYS A 149 -5.26 -3.66 -1.72
C LYS A 149 -4.60 -4.91 -2.30
N GLY A 150 -5.23 -6.08 -2.22
CA GLY A 150 -4.69 -7.35 -2.69
C GLY A 150 -3.65 -7.95 -1.75
N GLU A 151 -3.58 -9.28 -1.76
CA GLU A 151 -2.66 -10.13 -1.00
C GLU A 151 -2.16 -11.26 -1.89
N ILE A 152 -0.88 -11.57 -1.81
CA ILE A 152 -0.23 -12.65 -2.56
C ILE A 152 0.64 -13.45 -1.59
N ASP A 153 0.22 -14.67 -1.29
CA ASP A 153 0.92 -15.59 -0.42
C ASP A 153 1.79 -16.50 -1.29
N ILE A 154 3.12 -16.29 -1.28
CA ILE A 154 4.05 -17.10 -2.07
C ILE A 154 4.22 -18.47 -1.44
N ALA A 155 4.29 -18.53 -0.12
CA ALA A 155 4.44 -19.76 0.63
C ALA A 155 3.88 -19.64 2.05
N GLU A 156 2.98 -20.56 2.40
CA GLU A 156 2.44 -20.77 3.74
C GLU A 156 2.56 -22.24 4.13
N LEU A 157 3.00 -22.52 5.36
CA LEU A 157 3.12 -23.90 5.89
C LEU A 157 2.43 -24.01 7.25
N GLY A 158 2.26 -25.23 7.77
CA GLY A 158 1.65 -25.42 9.10
C GLY A 158 0.13 -25.33 9.11
N HIS A 159 -0.50 -25.47 7.94
CA HIS A 159 -1.94 -25.57 7.80
C HIS A 159 -2.53 -26.68 8.66
N ARG A 160 -3.79 -26.50 9.05
CA ARG A 160 -4.63 -27.51 9.73
C ARG A 160 -4.67 -28.86 9.00
N ALA A 161 -4.93 -29.92 9.76
CA ALA A 161 -4.99 -31.30 9.31
C ALA A 161 -5.88 -31.51 8.09
N SER A 162 -7.05 -30.90 8.08
CA SER A 162 -8.00 -31.03 6.98
C SER A 162 -7.46 -30.51 5.64
N ALA A 163 -6.55 -29.53 5.63
CA ALA A 163 -5.97 -28.98 4.40
C ALA A 163 -4.92 -29.93 3.81
N TRP A 164 -3.88 -30.28 4.59
CA TRP A 164 -2.81 -31.13 4.08
C TRP A 164 -3.25 -32.58 3.87
N ALA A 165 -4.21 -33.09 4.65
CA ALA A 165 -4.78 -34.42 4.43
C ALA A 165 -5.62 -34.48 3.14
N ALA A 166 -6.35 -33.41 2.80
CA ALA A 166 -7.08 -33.33 1.52
C ALA A 166 -6.14 -33.34 0.31
N ALA A 167 -4.94 -32.79 0.45
CA ALA A 167 -3.86 -32.89 -0.54
C ALA A 167 -3.16 -34.27 -0.55
N GLY A 168 -3.49 -35.16 0.40
CA GLY A 168 -2.84 -36.44 0.61
C GLY A 168 -1.39 -36.32 1.06
N ALA A 169 -1.05 -35.26 1.80
CA ALA A 169 0.25 -35.12 2.46
C ALA A 169 0.27 -35.94 3.76
N PRO A 170 1.41 -36.55 4.12
CA PRO A 170 1.51 -37.37 5.32
C PRO A 170 1.60 -36.54 6.62
N SER A 171 2.03 -35.28 6.54
CA SER A 171 2.17 -34.36 7.69
C SER A 171 2.14 -32.90 7.21
N PRO A 172 1.97 -31.91 8.11
CA PRO A 172 2.03 -30.50 7.73
C PRO A 172 3.42 -30.07 7.20
N ASP A 173 4.50 -30.79 7.55
CA ASP A 173 5.84 -30.52 6.99
C ASP A 173 6.02 -30.99 5.54
N HIS A 174 5.02 -31.68 4.97
CA HIS A 174 5.00 -32.13 3.57
C HIS A 174 3.96 -31.36 2.75
N PHE A 175 3.62 -30.15 3.19
CA PHE A 175 2.62 -29.32 2.54
C PHE A 175 3.04 -27.86 2.61
N VAL A 176 2.98 -27.18 1.47
CA VAL A 176 3.08 -25.73 1.37
C VAL A 176 1.99 -25.23 0.44
N GLY A 177 1.25 -24.21 0.88
CA GLY A 177 0.24 -23.51 0.09
C GLY A 177 0.74 -22.18 -0.45
N ALA A 178 0.14 -21.74 -1.56
CA ALA A 178 0.16 -20.37 -2.04
C ALA A 178 -1.28 -19.86 -2.15
N ASN A 179 -1.47 -18.55 -2.15
CA ASN A 179 -2.79 -17.97 -2.31
C ASN A 179 -2.70 -16.57 -2.93
N VAL A 180 -3.82 -16.14 -3.50
CA VAL A 180 -4.02 -14.77 -3.96
C VAL A 180 -5.41 -14.37 -3.47
N ILE A 181 -5.47 -13.24 -2.76
CA ILE A 181 -6.71 -12.70 -2.22
C ILE A 181 -6.92 -11.30 -2.76
N THR A 182 -8.09 -11.06 -3.34
CA THR A 182 -8.50 -9.74 -3.82
C THR A 182 -9.96 -9.47 -3.45
N TRP A 183 -10.37 -8.22 -3.52
CA TRP A 183 -11.78 -7.88 -3.38
C TRP A 183 -12.57 -8.27 -4.64
N SER A 184 -13.74 -8.90 -4.45
CA SER A 184 -14.72 -9.12 -5.51
C SER A 184 -16.13 -8.96 -4.99
N GLN A 185 -16.98 -8.24 -5.74
CA GLN A 185 -18.41 -8.12 -5.41
C GLN A 185 -19.09 -9.49 -5.29
N ALA A 186 -18.69 -10.47 -6.11
CA ALA A 186 -19.26 -11.81 -6.10
C ALA A 186 -18.91 -12.61 -4.82
N ALA A 187 -17.85 -12.21 -4.11
CA ALA A 187 -17.44 -12.81 -2.84
C ALA A 187 -18.13 -12.17 -1.63
N CYS A 188 -18.88 -11.06 -1.81
CA CYS A 188 -19.66 -10.43 -0.76
C CYS A 188 -20.90 -11.27 -0.42
N VAL A 189 -20.73 -12.29 0.43
CA VAL A 189 -21.80 -13.20 0.87
C VAL A 189 -21.85 -13.28 2.39
N PRO A 190 -22.97 -13.69 3.01
CA PRO A 190 -23.04 -13.90 4.46
C PRO A 190 -21.91 -14.82 4.95
N GLY A 191 -21.15 -14.38 5.96
CA GLY A 191 -19.95 -15.07 6.46
C GLY A 191 -18.65 -14.72 5.72
N ASN A 192 -18.71 -13.88 4.68
CA ASN A 192 -17.56 -13.26 4.03
C ASN A 192 -17.83 -11.78 3.75
N GLU A 193 -18.12 -11.01 4.80
CA GLU A 193 -18.46 -9.58 4.73
C GLU A 193 -17.29 -8.73 4.21
N SER A 194 -16.06 -9.25 4.30
CA SER A 194 -14.87 -8.62 3.70
C SER A 194 -14.87 -8.65 2.17
N CYS A 195 -15.69 -9.53 1.57
CA CYS A 195 -15.70 -9.82 0.14
C CYS A 195 -14.35 -10.31 -0.39
N ALA A 196 -13.57 -11.02 0.43
CA ALA A 196 -12.30 -11.61 0.04
C ALA A 196 -12.54 -12.78 -0.92
N ALA A 197 -12.12 -12.61 -2.17
CA ALA A 197 -12.05 -13.67 -3.16
C ALA A 197 -10.67 -14.32 -3.07
N SER A 198 -10.63 -15.55 -2.54
CA SER A 198 -9.43 -16.35 -2.37
C SER A 198 -9.31 -17.39 -3.47
N THR A 199 -8.16 -17.45 -4.14
CA THR A 199 -7.89 -18.50 -5.15
C THR A 199 -7.73 -19.89 -4.55
N ALA A 200 -7.38 -20.00 -3.26
CA ALA A 200 -7.32 -21.28 -2.54
C ALA A 200 -8.69 -21.94 -2.35
N TRP A 201 -9.79 -21.23 -2.62
CA TRP A 201 -11.13 -21.81 -2.54
C TRP A 201 -11.35 -22.80 -3.69
N GLN A 202 -11.41 -24.10 -3.35
CA GLN A 202 -11.73 -25.21 -4.27
C GLN A 202 -10.79 -25.34 -5.48
N THR A 203 -9.59 -24.77 -5.40
CA THR A 203 -8.56 -24.88 -6.45
C THR A 203 -7.30 -25.43 -5.83
N LYS A 204 -6.58 -26.32 -6.55
CA LYS A 204 -5.27 -26.77 -6.12
C LYS A 204 -4.31 -25.58 -6.10
N ASN A 205 -3.70 -25.36 -4.94
CA ASN A 205 -2.83 -24.21 -4.66
C ASN A 205 -1.62 -24.61 -3.80
N TRP A 206 -1.13 -25.85 -3.93
CA TRP A 206 -0.10 -26.40 -3.05
C TRP A 206 0.93 -27.25 -3.78
N TYR A 207 2.10 -27.38 -3.16
CA TYR A 207 3.08 -28.41 -3.46
C TYR A 207 3.17 -29.42 -2.31
N LYS A 208 3.28 -30.71 -2.66
CA LYS A 208 3.42 -31.84 -1.72
C LYS A 208 4.68 -32.63 -2.07
N PRO A 209 5.81 -32.38 -1.39
CA PRO A 209 7.01 -33.18 -1.56
C PRO A 209 6.91 -34.54 -0.86
N GLN A 210 7.76 -35.48 -1.27
CA GLN A 210 7.97 -36.74 -0.55
C GLN A 210 8.87 -36.57 0.67
N ALA A 211 9.84 -35.66 0.60
CA ALA A 211 10.71 -35.33 1.73
C ALA A 211 10.14 -34.15 2.51
N SER A 212 10.24 -34.20 3.84
CA SER A 212 9.84 -33.09 4.71
C SER A 212 10.54 -31.79 4.29
N LEU A 213 9.79 -30.68 4.32
CA LEU A 213 10.28 -29.32 4.11
C LEU A 213 10.98 -28.75 5.37
N ALA A 214 10.78 -29.37 6.53
CA ALA A 214 11.32 -28.87 7.80
C ALA A 214 12.84 -28.97 7.88
N ASN A 215 13.46 -27.98 8.51
CA ASN A 215 14.88 -27.88 8.86
C ASN A 215 15.85 -28.00 7.66
N ARG A 216 15.43 -27.54 6.48
CA ARG A 216 16.29 -27.40 5.31
C ARG A 216 15.83 -26.23 4.45
N PHE A 217 16.74 -25.67 3.66
CA PHE A 217 16.38 -24.62 2.73
C PHE A 217 15.65 -25.14 1.50
N VAL A 218 14.60 -24.42 1.13
CA VAL A 218 13.79 -24.61 -0.07
C VAL A 218 13.61 -23.25 -0.74
N LYS A 219 13.50 -23.23 -2.07
CA LYS A 219 13.29 -22.01 -2.84
C LYS A 219 11.85 -21.93 -3.31
N TYR A 220 11.21 -20.80 -3.05
CA TYR A 220 9.85 -20.49 -3.48
C TYR A 220 9.92 -19.38 -4.50
N ARG A 221 9.35 -19.61 -5.69
CA ARG A 221 9.36 -18.63 -6.77
C ARG A 221 7.96 -18.16 -7.11
N PHE A 222 7.85 -16.87 -7.34
CA PHE A 222 6.65 -16.22 -7.83
C PHE A 222 6.98 -15.45 -9.11
N TYR A 223 6.35 -15.86 -10.20
CA TYR A 223 6.47 -15.22 -11.51
C TYR A 223 5.24 -14.37 -11.74
N TRP A 224 5.44 -13.11 -12.07
CA TRP A 224 4.35 -12.13 -12.11
C TRP A 224 4.53 -11.17 -13.28
N THR A 225 3.48 -11.06 -14.08
CA THR A 225 3.33 -10.09 -15.17
C THR A 225 2.02 -9.33 -14.98
N GLU A 226 1.73 -8.36 -15.83
CA GLU A 226 0.44 -7.64 -15.82
C GLU A 226 -0.79 -8.51 -16.13
N SER A 227 -0.58 -9.74 -16.64
CA SER A 227 -1.65 -10.63 -17.11
C SER A 227 -1.66 -12.01 -16.47
N GLN A 228 -0.52 -12.51 -15.98
CA GLN A 228 -0.40 -13.87 -15.44
C GLN A 228 0.51 -13.95 -14.23
N MET A 229 0.22 -14.93 -13.37
CA MET A 229 0.95 -15.29 -12.16
C MET A 229 1.22 -16.79 -12.12
N ARG A 230 2.40 -17.20 -11.64
CA ARG A 230 2.77 -18.61 -11.45
C ARG A 230 3.56 -18.76 -10.16
N PHE A 231 3.24 -19.80 -9.39
CA PHE A 231 3.82 -20.10 -8.09
C PHE A 231 4.49 -21.46 -8.15
N THR A 232 5.77 -21.52 -7.77
CA THR A 232 6.52 -22.77 -7.82
C THR A 232 7.39 -22.97 -6.58
N VAL A 233 7.71 -24.25 -6.33
CA VAL A 233 8.74 -24.66 -5.38
C VAL A 233 9.88 -25.30 -6.16
N VAL A 234 11.10 -24.78 -5.99
CA VAL A 234 12.31 -25.43 -6.47
C VAL A 234 12.87 -26.28 -5.34
N ASP A 235 12.70 -27.59 -5.47
CA ASP A 235 13.18 -28.61 -4.55
C ASP A 235 14.19 -29.54 -5.26
N ASN A 236 14.72 -30.54 -4.56
CA ASN A 236 15.81 -31.41 -5.00
C ASN A 236 15.55 -32.11 -6.34
N ASP A 237 14.30 -32.33 -6.70
CA ASP A 237 13.84 -33.04 -7.91
C ASP A 237 13.39 -32.11 -9.04
N GLY A 238 13.45 -30.78 -8.85
CA GLY A 238 13.15 -29.80 -9.88
C GLY A 238 12.27 -28.66 -9.40
N GLU A 239 11.63 -27.98 -10.36
CA GLU A 239 10.69 -26.89 -10.11
C GLU A 239 9.25 -27.38 -10.29
N HIS A 240 8.42 -27.19 -9.27
CA HIS A 240 7.07 -27.75 -9.19
C HIS A 240 6.02 -26.67 -9.06
N ASP A 241 4.99 -26.74 -9.90
CA ASP A 241 3.85 -25.81 -9.87
C ASP A 241 2.89 -26.12 -8.72
N MET A 242 2.55 -25.09 -7.93
CA MET A 242 1.55 -25.20 -6.87
C MET A 242 0.12 -25.21 -7.41
N TYR A 243 -0.13 -24.49 -8.50
CA TYR A 243 -1.40 -24.48 -9.24
C TYR A 243 -1.33 -25.38 -10.47
N ASP A 244 -2.47 -25.84 -10.98
CA ASP A 244 -2.51 -26.68 -12.20
C ASP A 244 -2.21 -25.90 -13.48
N ALA A 245 -2.43 -24.58 -13.45
CA ALA A 245 -2.10 -23.65 -14.52
C ALA A 245 -1.76 -22.28 -13.92
N PRO A 246 -1.05 -21.40 -14.65
CA PRO A 246 -0.88 -20.01 -14.25
C PRO A 246 -2.21 -19.32 -13.99
N LEU A 247 -2.24 -18.51 -12.94
CA LEU A 247 -3.40 -17.70 -12.58
C LEU A 247 -3.47 -16.44 -13.45
N PRO A 248 -4.67 -16.01 -13.87
CA PRO A 248 -4.82 -14.71 -14.52
C PRO A 248 -4.71 -13.57 -13.51
N VAL A 249 -4.16 -12.44 -13.94
CA VAL A 249 -4.28 -11.17 -13.22
C VAL A 249 -5.65 -10.56 -13.56
N ASN A 250 -6.63 -10.82 -12.69
CA ASN A 250 -8.04 -10.46 -12.89
C ASN A 250 -8.52 -9.30 -12.00
N SER A 251 -7.58 -8.63 -11.32
CA SER A 251 -7.85 -7.47 -10.47
C SER A 251 -6.81 -6.39 -10.72
N THR A 252 -7.26 -5.14 -10.79
CA THR A 252 -6.39 -3.96 -10.84
C THR A 252 -5.49 -3.84 -9.62
N ALA A 253 -5.87 -4.42 -8.47
CA ALA A 253 -5.00 -4.47 -7.29
C ALA A 253 -3.69 -5.21 -7.60
N LEU A 254 -3.78 -6.33 -8.33
CA LEU A 254 -2.66 -7.17 -8.77
C LEU A 254 -1.87 -6.57 -9.95
N GLN A 255 -2.24 -5.37 -10.40
CA GLN A 255 -1.50 -4.58 -11.39
C GLN A 255 -0.77 -3.39 -10.75
N ALA A 256 -0.85 -3.25 -9.42
CA ALA A 256 -0.15 -2.23 -8.66
C ALA A 256 1.08 -2.83 -7.95
N PRO A 257 2.01 -2.00 -7.43
CA PRO A 257 3.12 -2.49 -6.60
C PRO A 257 2.68 -3.14 -5.29
N PHE A 258 3.48 -4.09 -4.81
CA PHE A 258 3.31 -4.80 -3.55
C PHE A 258 4.56 -4.67 -2.68
N TYR A 259 4.41 -4.75 -1.35
CA TYR A 259 5.52 -4.84 -0.41
C TYR A 259 5.58 -6.24 0.22
N LEU A 260 6.76 -6.63 0.69
CA LEU A 260 7.06 -7.97 1.20
C LEU A 260 6.72 -8.07 2.68
N LEU A 261 6.29 -9.25 3.12
CA LEU A 261 6.09 -9.63 4.50
C LEU A 261 6.68 -11.02 4.77
N LEU A 262 7.28 -11.17 5.94
CA LEU A 262 7.78 -12.44 6.47
C LEU A 262 7.35 -12.55 7.94
N ASN A 263 6.76 -13.68 8.32
CA ASN A 263 6.43 -13.96 9.72
C ASN A 263 6.35 -15.46 10.02
N MET A 264 6.32 -15.78 11.31
CA MET A 264 5.94 -17.10 11.79
C MET A 264 4.89 -16.94 12.88
N ALA A 265 3.62 -17.08 12.52
CA ALA A 265 2.50 -17.03 13.45
C ALA A 265 2.49 -18.27 14.36
N VAL A 266 1.80 -18.18 15.50
CA VAL A 266 1.53 -19.28 16.42
C VAL A 266 0.03 -19.42 16.66
N GLY A 267 -0.54 -20.57 16.31
CA GLY A 267 -1.97 -20.86 16.41
C GLY A 267 -2.80 -20.14 15.34
N GLY A 268 -4.08 -19.95 15.64
CA GLY A 268 -5.03 -19.25 14.78
C GLY A 268 -5.84 -20.16 13.87
N ASN A 269 -6.78 -19.54 13.14
CA ASN A 269 -7.85 -20.17 12.36
C ASN A 269 -7.37 -21.13 11.26
N PHE A 270 -6.13 -20.95 10.79
CA PHE A 270 -5.52 -21.76 9.73
C PHE A 270 -4.70 -22.93 10.27
N THR A 271 -4.55 -23.03 11.59
CA THR A 271 -3.93 -24.16 12.30
C THR A 271 -4.99 -24.95 13.08
N ASP A 272 -4.62 -26.09 13.65
CA ASP A 272 -5.49 -26.82 14.60
C ASP A 272 -5.32 -26.34 16.06
N ALA A 273 -4.71 -25.17 16.29
CA ALA A 273 -4.49 -24.59 17.62
C ALA A 273 -5.21 -23.24 17.78
N ALA A 274 -6.40 -23.27 18.34
CA ALA A 274 -7.17 -22.09 18.76
C ALA A 274 -6.82 -21.61 20.18
N THR A 275 -6.15 -22.44 20.99
CA THR A 275 -5.71 -22.09 22.35
C THR A 275 -4.25 -22.49 22.60
N PRO A 276 -3.56 -21.86 23.58
CA PRO A 276 -2.16 -22.16 23.85
C PRO A 276 -1.83 -23.60 24.26
N SER A 277 -2.80 -24.32 24.84
CA SER A 277 -2.63 -25.73 25.22
C SER A 277 -2.70 -26.69 24.03
N GLN A 278 -3.19 -26.25 22.87
CA GLN A 278 -3.27 -27.05 21.65
C GLN A 278 -2.00 -26.98 20.80
N VAL A 279 -1.10 -26.03 21.07
CA VAL A 279 0.17 -25.90 20.35
C VAL A 279 1.11 -27.05 20.76
N THR A 280 1.44 -27.92 19.82
CA THR A 280 2.34 -29.08 20.00
C THR A 280 3.70 -28.89 19.34
N ALA A 281 3.86 -27.85 18.53
CA ALA A 281 5.11 -27.52 17.87
C ALA A 281 6.29 -27.41 18.86
N PRO A 282 7.46 -28.02 18.55
CA PRO A 282 8.63 -27.91 19.41
C PRO A 282 9.11 -26.45 19.48
N LEU A 283 9.10 -25.87 20.69
CA LEU A 283 9.58 -24.51 20.95
C LEU A 283 10.81 -24.57 21.86
N PRO A 284 11.82 -23.71 21.65
CA PRO A 284 11.87 -22.64 20.66
C PRO A 284 12.04 -23.15 19.21
N ALA A 285 11.37 -22.50 18.27
CA ALA A 285 11.42 -22.84 16.85
C ALA A 285 11.94 -21.65 16.04
N THR A 286 12.61 -21.89 14.91
CA THR A 286 13.17 -20.80 14.10
C THR A 286 12.95 -21.05 12.62
N MET A 287 12.33 -20.09 11.95
CA MET A 287 12.31 -19.95 10.50
C MET A 287 13.53 -19.15 10.08
N TYR A 288 14.27 -19.64 9.09
CA TYR A 288 15.42 -18.95 8.51
C TYR A 288 15.10 -18.50 7.09
N VAL A 289 15.36 -17.24 6.76
CA VAL A 289 15.32 -16.73 5.38
C VAL A 289 16.74 -16.34 4.98
N ASP A 290 17.30 -17.09 4.04
CA ASP A 290 18.66 -16.86 3.54
C ASP A 290 18.70 -15.65 2.60
N TYR A 291 17.79 -15.60 1.63
CA TYR A 291 17.66 -14.44 0.77
C TYR A 291 16.26 -14.25 0.21
N ILE A 292 16.01 -13.02 -0.24
CA ILE A 292 14.96 -12.65 -1.19
C ILE A 292 15.65 -12.02 -2.39
N ARG A 293 15.33 -12.46 -3.59
CA ARG A 293 15.85 -11.89 -4.84
C ARG A 293 14.72 -11.62 -5.81
N VAL A 294 14.79 -10.47 -6.46
CA VAL A 294 13.82 -10.05 -7.48
C VAL A 294 14.56 -9.89 -8.80
N TYR A 295 14.06 -10.55 -9.84
CA TYR A 295 14.64 -10.57 -11.18
C TYR A 295 13.67 -10.02 -12.21
N GLU A 296 14.21 -9.52 -13.32
CA GLU A 296 13.39 -9.29 -14.51
C GLU A 296 12.80 -10.61 -15.04
N LEU A 297 11.61 -10.51 -15.61
CA LEU A 297 10.88 -11.59 -16.25
C LEU A 297 10.47 -11.17 -17.65
N ASP A 298 11.11 -11.71 -18.68
CA ASP A 298 10.94 -11.27 -20.09
C ASP A 298 11.13 -9.75 -20.26
N GLY A 299 12.10 -9.17 -19.54
CA GLY A 299 12.37 -7.72 -19.53
C GLY A 299 11.36 -6.88 -18.74
N LYS A 300 10.40 -7.51 -18.05
CA LYS A 300 9.46 -6.86 -17.14
C LYS A 300 9.89 -6.99 -15.68
N GLY A 301 9.37 -6.13 -14.83
CA GLY A 301 9.66 -6.12 -13.40
C GLY A 301 10.33 -4.82 -12.98
N GLU A 302 9.89 -4.28 -11.87
CA GLU A 302 10.48 -3.10 -11.26
C GLU A 302 10.53 -3.23 -9.73
N VAL A 303 11.55 -2.63 -9.14
CA VAL A 303 11.67 -2.48 -7.70
C VAL A 303 11.83 -0.99 -7.39
N LYS A 304 10.95 -0.50 -6.53
CA LYS A 304 10.90 0.89 -6.09
C LYS A 304 11.31 0.96 -4.62
N LEU A 305 12.27 1.82 -4.31
CA LEU A 305 12.84 1.98 -2.97
C LEU A 305 12.37 3.28 -2.33
N GLY A 306 11.90 3.20 -1.08
CA GLY A 306 11.37 4.32 -0.31
C GLY A 306 9.95 4.73 -0.72
N ASN A 307 9.53 5.90 -0.22
CA ASN A 307 8.27 6.51 -0.59
C ASN A 307 8.29 6.94 -2.07
N GLN A 308 7.28 6.51 -2.84
CA GLN A 308 7.16 6.80 -4.27
C GLN A 308 6.10 7.86 -4.58
N VAL A 309 5.43 8.37 -3.54
CA VAL A 309 4.40 9.40 -3.70
C VAL A 309 5.08 10.69 -4.14
N VAL A 310 4.58 11.26 -5.22
CA VAL A 310 5.03 12.55 -5.77
C VAL A 310 3.87 13.54 -5.74
N PRO A 311 4.13 14.84 -5.50
CA PRO A 311 3.11 15.88 -5.57
C PRO A 311 2.40 15.90 -6.93
N GLU A 312 1.07 15.91 -6.91
CA GLU A 312 0.26 16.16 -8.10
C GLU A 312 0.59 17.55 -8.66
N VAL A 313 0.73 17.64 -9.98
CA VAL A 313 1.16 18.86 -10.67
C VAL A 313 0.15 19.98 -10.45
N ALA A 314 0.62 21.19 -10.10
CA ALA A 314 -0.24 22.35 -9.95
C ALA A 314 -1.08 22.60 -11.22
N GLY A 315 -2.32 23.03 -11.04
CA GLY A 315 -3.33 23.19 -12.08
C GLY A 315 -4.66 22.62 -11.59
N ARG A 316 -5.26 21.73 -12.37
CA ARG A 316 -6.51 21.04 -12.00
C ARG A 316 -6.32 19.54 -11.89
N PHE A 317 -6.74 18.97 -10.76
CA PHE A 317 -6.80 17.53 -10.56
C PHE A 317 -8.25 17.07 -10.51
N GLY A 318 -8.64 16.26 -11.48
CA GLY A 318 -10.00 15.73 -11.60
C GLY A 318 -10.21 14.54 -10.67
N VAL A 319 -11.11 14.65 -9.71
CA VAL A 319 -11.50 13.52 -8.85
C VAL A 319 -12.64 12.73 -9.49
N PHE A 320 -13.63 13.45 -10.03
CA PHE A 320 -14.76 12.87 -10.75
C PHE A 320 -15.35 13.92 -11.70
N THR A 321 -14.92 13.89 -12.96
CA THR A 321 -15.34 14.83 -14.02
C THR A 321 -15.14 14.18 -15.38
N ASP A 322 -16.01 14.52 -16.32
CA ASP A 322 -15.96 14.05 -17.71
C ASP A 322 -15.33 15.07 -18.64
N ASN A 323 -15.80 16.32 -18.60
CA ASN A 323 -15.44 17.33 -19.60
C ASN A 323 -14.53 18.43 -19.05
N THR A 324 -14.39 18.59 -17.73
CA THR A 324 -13.46 19.58 -17.18
C THR A 324 -12.03 19.22 -17.59
N VAL A 325 -11.37 20.16 -18.25
CA VAL A 325 -9.96 20.03 -18.63
C VAL A 325 -9.11 20.03 -17.37
N VAL A 326 -8.34 18.96 -17.19
CA VAL A 326 -7.52 18.68 -16.00
C VAL A 326 -6.11 18.23 -16.40
N ASN A 327 -5.14 18.48 -15.52
CA ASN A 327 -3.75 18.07 -15.70
C ASN A 327 -3.57 16.57 -15.45
N ASN A 328 -4.29 16.04 -14.46
CA ASN A 328 -4.35 14.63 -14.13
C ASN A 328 -5.74 14.32 -13.54
N LYS A 329 -6.14 13.04 -13.55
CA LYS A 329 -7.44 12.63 -12.98
C LYS A 329 -7.46 11.23 -12.42
N LEU A 330 -8.40 11.02 -11.51
CA LEU A 330 -8.86 9.69 -11.11
C LEU A 330 -9.92 9.18 -12.08
N VAL A 331 -9.94 7.87 -12.27
CA VAL A 331 -10.94 7.13 -13.03
C VAL A 331 -11.55 6.09 -12.09
N ALA A 332 -12.85 6.23 -11.80
CA ALA A 332 -13.57 5.31 -10.95
C ALA A 332 -13.51 3.88 -11.50
N GLY A 333 -13.27 2.90 -10.62
CA GLY A 333 -13.07 1.50 -10.96
C GLY A 333 -11.66 1.15 -11.46
N SER A 334 -10.81 2.14 -11.74
CA SER A 334 -9.43 1.95 -12.20
C SER A 334 -8.39 2.51 -11.23
N THR A 335 -8.45 3.81 -10.92
CA THR A 335 -7.49 4.48 -10.02
C THR A 335 -8.15 5.03 -8.74
N SER A 336 -9.47 4.93 -8.64
CA SER A 336 -10.26 5.24 -7.45
C SER A 336 -11.48 4.32 -7.38
N ASP A 337 -12.11 4.27 -6.22
CA ASP A 337 -13.41 3.62 -6.04
C ASP A 337 -14.38 4.59 -5.36
N ILE A 338 -15.66 4.44 -5.69
CA ILE A 338 -16.75 5.20 -5.11
C ILE A 338 -17.46 4.31 -4.09
N PHE A 339 -17.54 4.77 -2.85
CA PHE A 339 -18.12 4.03 -1.75
C PHE A 339 -19.45 4.65 -1.35
N LEU A 340 -20.46 3.79 -1.19
CA LEU A 340 -21.67 4.10 -0.46
C LEU A 340 -21.56 3.44 0.91
N TRP A 341 -21.51 4.24 1.98
CA TRP A 341 -21.24 3.72 3.33
C TRP A 341 -22.49 3.26 4.07
N ASN A 342 -23.67 3.76 3.69
CA ASN A 342 -24.94 3.30 4.26
C ASN A 342 -25.92 2.83 3.18
N GLY A 343 -25.75 1.57 2.74
CA GLY A 343 -26.67 0.91 1.82
C GLY A 343 -28.04 0.59 2.40
N ALA A 344 -28.25 0.71 3.72
CA ALA A 344 -29.55 0.48 4.35
C ALA A 344 -30.48 1.69 4.26
N SER A 345 -29.93 2.91 4.15
CA SER A 345 -30.70 4.14 3.99
C SER A 345 -30.73 4.66 2.56
N THR A 346 -29.75 4.26 1.74
CA THR A 346 -29.47 4.88 0.45
C THR A 346 -29.22 3.80 -0.61
N ALA A 347 -29.71 4.04 -1.82
CA ALA A 347 -29.51 3.18 -2.99
C ALA A 347 -29.13 4.01 -4.21
N ALA A 348 -28.91 3.35 -5.36
CA ALA A 348 -28.68 4.04 -6.63
C ALA A 348 -29.86 4.98 -6.98
N GLY A 349 -29.54 6.20 -7.41
CA GLY A 349 -30.49 7.19 -7.91
C GLY A 349 -30.52 7.23 -9.44
N ASN A 350 -31.35 8.10 -10.00
CA ASN A 350 -31.51 8.26 -11.45
C ASN A 350 -31.39 9.73 -11.91
N THR A 351 -30.86 10.60 -11.05
CA THR A 351 -30.56 11.99 -11.41
C THR A 351 -29.51 12.01 -12.53
N LEU A 352 -29.81 12.70 -13.63
CA LEU A 352 -28.91 12.81 -14.78
C LEU A 352 -27.63 13.57 -14.44
N PRO A 353 -26.50 13.27 -15.12
CA PRO A 353 -25.25 14.00 -14.97
C PRO A 353 -25.42 15.49 -15.24
N TYR A 354 -24.61 16.29 -14.55
CA TYR A 354 -24.49 17.71 -14.88
C TYR A 354 -23.72 17.88 -16.19
N GLU A 355 -22.66 17.11 -16.34
CA GLU A 355 -21.83 17.08 -17.55
C GLU A 355 -21.50 15.65 -18.00
N GLY A 356 -21.24 15.48 -19.30
CA GLY A 356 -20.77 14.20 -19.82
C GLY A 356 -21.78 13.08 -19.62
N SER A 357 -21.31 11.92 -19.16
CA SER A 357 -22.09 10.70 -19.04
C SER A 357 -22.11 10.10 -17.63
N ASN A 358 -21.19 10.51 -16.75
CA ASN A 358 -20.98 9.92 -15.43
C ASN A 358 -21.50 10.82 -14.33
N VAL A 359 -22.15 10.23 -13.32
CA VAL A 359 -22.69 10.94 -12.16
C VAL A 359 -22.73 10.04 -10.95
N ILE A 360 -22.47 10.60 -9.76
CA ILE A 360 -22.76 9.91 -8.50
C ILE A 360 -24.19 10.28 -8.12
N ALA A 361 -25.16 9.46 -8.54
CA ALA A 361 -26.58 9.67 -8.24
C ALA A 361 -27.08 8.67 -7.21
N TRP A 362 -27.66 9.15 -6.12
CA TRP A 362 -28.18 8.34 -5.01
C TRP A 362 -29.60 8.74 -4.61
N SER A 363 -30.36 7.75 -4.15
CA SER A 363 -31.70 7.91 -3.59
C SER A 363 -31.69 7.54 -2.11
N TYR A 364 -31.93 8.51 -1.25
CA TYR A 364 -32.15 8.30 0.17
C TYR A 364 -33.60 7.96 0.43
N ASN A 365 -33.85 6.78 1.01
CA ASN A 365 -35.18 6.17 1.06
C ASN A 365 -35.68 5.91 2.49
N THR A 366 -34.82 6.07 3.51
CA THR A 366 -35.14 5.68 4.89
C THR A 366 -35.00 6.89 5.83
N PRO A 367 -36.04 7.74 5.97
CA PRO A 367 -36.07 8.87 6.90
C PRO A 367 -35.58 8.56 8.31
N GLY A 368 -34.90 9.51 8.95
CA GLY A 368 -34.33 9.34 10.28
C GLY A 368 -33.04 8.49 10.33
N GLN A 369 -32.43 8.18 9.19
CA GLN A 369 -31.13 7.50 9.12
C GLN A 369 -30.06 8.43 8.54
N TRP A 370 -28.80 8.16 8.88
CA TRP A 370 -27.68 8.85 8.25
C TRP A 370 -27.43 8.31 6.84
N PHE A 371 -26.76 9.08 5.99
CA PHE A 371 -26.36 8.70 4.64
C PHE A 371 -24.98 9.26 4.34
N GLY A 372 -24.21 8.63 3.48
CA GLY A 372 -22.86 9.08 3.18
C GLY A 372 -22.09 8.12 2.29
N GLY A 373 -20.97 8.62 1.78
CA GLY A 373 -20.10 7.94 0.86
C GLY A 373 -18.90 8.79 0.50
N GLY A 374 -18.11 8.34 -0.46
CA GLY A 374 -16.94 9.10 -0.89
C GLY A 374 -16.21 8.45 -2.04
N ILE A 375 -15.16 9.12 -2.48
CA ILE A 375 -14.23 8.67 -3.50
C ILE A 375 -12.90 8.46 -2.80
N GLN A 376 -12.42 7.23 -2.81
CA GLN A 376 -11.12 6.88 -2.26
C GLN A 376 -10.18 6.54 -3.41
N SER A 377 -8.99 7.11 -3.38
CA SER A 377 -7.94 6.79 -4.34
C SER A 377 -7.31 5.42 -4.04
N ARG A 378 -6.92 4.70 -5.08
CA ARG A 378 -6.23 3.39 -4.95
C ARG A 378 -4.73 3.51 -4.69
N GLN A 379 -4.19 4.71 -4.79
CA GLN A 379 -2.80 5.05 -4.52
C GLN A 379 -2.81 6.37 -3.79
N ILE A 380 -1.90 6.51 -2.81
CA ILE A 380 -1.75 7.73 -2.02
C ILE A 380 -1.52 8.92 -2.96
N ARG A 381 -2.20 10.04 -2.69
CA ARG A 381 -2.07 11.28 -3.45
C ARG A 381 -1.44 12.37 -2.60
N ASP A 382 -0.42 13.00 -3.14
CA ASP A 382 0.15 14.21 -2.57
C ASP A 382 -0.46 15.43 -3.27
N LEU A 383 -1.33 16.13 -2.54
CA LEU A 383 -2.03 17.32 -2.97
C LEU A 383 -1.43 18.60 -2.36
N THR A 384 -0.15 18.57 -1.94
CA THR A 384 0.51 19.72 -1.30
C THR A 384 0.48 20.97 -2.18
N ASN A 385 0.62 20.82 -3.51
CA ASN A 385 0.52 21.91 -4.48
C ASN A 385 -0.87 22.57 -4.55
N TYR A 386 -1.88 21.99 -3.92
CA TYR A 386 -3.25 22.51 -3.87
C TYR A 386 -3.57 23.24 -2.57
N ARG A 387 -2.63 23.34 -1.61
CA ARG A 387 -2.84 23.94 -0.27
C ARG A 387 -3.50 25.32 -0.31
N ASN A 388 -3.09 26.17 -1.25
CA ASN A 388 -3.60 27.53 -1.44
C ASN A 388 -4.75 27.63 -2.46
N GLY A 389 -5.27 26.47 -2.87
CA GLY A 389 -6.32 26.32 -3.86
C GLY A 389 -7.68 26.07 -3.24
N GLN A 390 -8.52 25.41 -4.04
CA GLN A 390 -9.90 25.12 -3.68
C GLN A 390 -10.34 23.77 -4.23
N LEU A 391 -11.21 23.10 -3.47
CA LEU A 391 -12.01 21.98 -3.97
C LEU A 391 -13.31 22.55 -4.53
N LYS A 392 -13.59 22.22 -5.79
CA LYS A 392 -14.88 22.47 -6.44
C LYS A 392 -15.62 21.17 -6.64
N PHE A 393 -16.92 21.24 -6.48
CA PHE A 393 -17.83 20.17 -6.87
C PHE A 393 -19.19 20.76 -7.21
N ARG A 394 -19.94 20.06 -8.05
CA ARG A 394 -21.35 20.34 -8.30
C ARG A 394 -22.21 19.35 -7.55
N ILE A 395 -23.32 19.83 -7.02
CA ILE A 395 -24.29 19.01 -6.32
C ILE A 395 -25.71 19.45 -6.66
N LYS A 396 -26.60 18.49 -6.88
CA LYS A 396 -28.05 18.68 -6.92
C LYS A 396 -28.65 17.97 -5.71
N ILE A 397 -29.13 18.73 -4.74
CA ILE A 397 -29.66 18.22 -3.47
C ILE A 397 -30.71 19.19 -2.92
N PRO A 398 -31.82 18.74 -2.29
CA PRO A 398 -32.84 19.63 -1.75
C PRO A 398 -32.27 20.67 -0.77
N ALA A 399 -32.78 21.90 -0.84
CA ALA A 399 -32.30 23.03 -0.05
C ALA A 399 -32.34 22.75 1.46
N ASN A 400 -33.37 22.03 1.92
CA ASN A 400 -33.62 21.71 3.32
C ASN A 400 -32.78 20.55 3.89
N VAL A 401 -31.89 19.94 3.11
CA VAL A 401 -31.01 18.85 3.56
C VAL A 401 -29.65 19.42 3.96
N SER A 402 -29.22 19.16 5.21
CA SER A 402 -27.88 19.50 5.69
C SER A 402 -26.90 18.37 5.39
N PHE A 403 -25.67 18.69 5.01
CA PHE A 403 -24.62 17.71 4.72
C PHE A 403 -23.23 18.24 5.04
N ASN A 404 -22.23 17.37 4.96
CA ASN A 404 -20.82 17.65 5.20
C ASN A 404 -19.97 17.14 4.03
N ILE A 405 -18.90 17.86 3.73
CA ILE A 405 -17.85 17.43 2.80
C ILE A 405 -16.57 17.24 3.60
N GLY A 406 -15.83 16.17 3.34
CA GLY A 406 -14.60 15.87 4.05
C GLY A 406 -13.50 15.31 3.17
N ILE A 407 -12.32 15.22 3.77
CA ILE A 407 -11.15 14.53 3.21
C ILE A 407 -10.41 13.79 4.33
N GLY A 408 -9.64 12.77 3.96
CA GLY A 408 -8.89 11.93 4.90
C GLY A 408 -7.51 11.56 4.39
N ASP A 409 -6.53 11.62 5.29
CA ASP A 409 -5.17 11.14 5.06
C ASP A 409 -4.99 9.69 5.51
N THR A 410 -3.86 9.09 5.15
CA THR A 410 -3.50 7.72 5.56
C THR A 410 -3.05 7.59 7.02
N TYR A 411 -3.02 8.69 7.79
CA TYR A 411 -2.64 8.71 9.20
C TYR A 411 -3.86 8.77 10.11
N THR A 412 -5.05 8.44 9.58
CA THR A 412 -6.35 8.45 10.27
C THR A 412 -6.91 9.85 10.56
N ASN A 413 -6.27 10.93 10.09
CA ASN A 413 -6.84 12.26 10.26
C ASN A 413 -7.89 12.51 9.18
N GLN A 414 -9.01 13.09 9.61
CA GLN A 414 -10.04 13.60 8.72
C GLN A 414 -10.45 15.00 9.14
N ASN A 415 -10.93 15.79 8.18
CA ASN A 415 -11.58 17.06 8.47
C ASN A 415 -12.83 17.21 7.60
N TRP A 416 -13.85 17.85 8.17
CA TRP A 416 -15.18 17.97 7.59
C TRP A 416 -15.65 19.43 7.64
N VAL A 417 -16.24 19.90 6.56
CA VAL A 417 -16.90 21.21 6.48
C VAL A 417 -18.41 21.03 6.32
N ASN A 418 -19.18 21.86 7.03
CA ASN A 418 -20.63 21.75 7.06
C ASN A 418 -21.29 22.64 5.99
N PHE A 419 -22.34 22.12 5.36
CA PHE A 419 -23.26 22.82 4.47
C PHE A 419 -24.67 22.78 5.09
N PRO A 420 -25.06 23.82 5.85
CA PRO A 420 -26.35 23.83 6.54
C PRO A 420 -27.53 23.88 5.58
N ALA A 421 -28.65 23.30 6.01
CA ALA A 421 -29.93 23.43 5.33
C ALA A 421 -30.33 24.90 5.14
N ASN A 422 -30.89 25.23 3.97
CA ASN A 422 -31.43 26.54 3.58
C ASN A 422 -30.44 27.72 3.72
N THR A 423 -29.14 27.45 3.84
CA THR A 423 -28.12 28.47 4.03
C THR A 423 -27.06 28.36 2.93
N THR A 424 -26.75 29.48 2.26
CA THR A 424 -25.63 29.51 1.31
C THR A 424 -24.32 29.37 2.08
N ALA A 425 -23.55 28.34 1.76
CA ALA A 425 -22.23 28.09 2.31
C ALA A 425 -21.27 27.76 1.17
N PHE A 426 -20.04 28.29 1.22
CA PHE A 426 -19.02 28.04 0.18
C PHE A 426 -19.50 28.32 -1.25
N GLY A 427 -20.34 29.36 -1.42
CA GLY A 427 -20.93 29.73 -2.71
C GLY A 427 -22.09 28.86 -3.20
N LEU A 428 -22.44 27.78 -2.48
CA LEU A 428 -23.51 26.87 -2.88
C LEU A 428 -24.89 27.47 -2.62
N VAL A 429 -25.58 27.88 -3.69
CA VAL A 429 -26.97 28.35 -3.63
C VAL A 429 -27.91 27.17 -3.33
N ARG A 430 -28.79 27.34 -2.36
CA ARG A 430 -29.69 26.28 -1.85
C ARG A 430 -31.09 26.38 -2.49
N ASN A 431 -31.24 25.88 -3.72
CA ASN A 431 -32.52 25.88 -4.44
C ASN A 431 -32.97 24.50 -4.97
N GLY A 432 -32.24 23.42 -4.67
CA GLY A 432 -32.58 22.07 -5.13
C GLY A 432 -32.10 21.72 -6.54
N GLU A 433 -31.54 22.70 -7.27
CA GLU A 433 -30.98 22.51 -8.60
C GLU A 433 -29.47 22.32 -8.56
N TRP A 434 -28.86 21.93 -9.69
CA TRP A 434 -27.42 21.83 -9.81
C TRP A 434 -26.75 23.17 -9.50
N ALA A 435 -25.88 23.19 -8.50
CA ALA A 435 -25.09 24.36 -8.14
C ALA A 435 -23.66 23.95 -7.78
N THR A 436 -22.72 24.89 -7.94
CA THR A 436 -21.31 24.68 -7.59
C THR A 436 -21.05 25.12 -6.16
N ALA A 437 -20.34 24.29 -5.42
CA ALA A 437 -19.68 24.66 -4.17
C ALA A 437 -18.17 24.86 -4.43
N THR A 438 -17.56 25.81 -3.72
CA THR A 438 -16.11 26.06 -3.78
C THR A 438 -15.56 26.20 -2.37
N VAL A 439 -14.88 25.17 -1.90
CA VAL A 439 -14.32 25.09 -0.54
C VAL A 439 -12.83 25.40 -0.60
N PRO A 440 -12.33 26.44 0.10
CA PRO A 440 -10.89 26.67 0.23
C PRO A 440 -10.19 25.46 0.83
N VAL A 441 -9.07 25.02 0.26
CA VAL A 441 -8.34 23.84 0.74
C VAL A 441 -7.86 24.07 2.18
N SER A 442 -7.44 25.29 2.53
CA SER A 442 -7.07 25.66 3.90
C SER A 442 -8.17 25.40 4.93
N THR A 443 -9.45 25.54 4.56
CA THR A 443 -10.58 25.18 5.41
C THR A 443 -10.83 23.67 5.42
N LEU A 444 -10.70 23.02 4.25
CA LEU A 444 -10.99 21.61 4.06
C LEU A 444 -9.99 20.69 4.78
N ILE A 445 -8.71 21.06 4.85
CA ILE A 445 -7.67 20.25 5.51
C ILE A 445 -7.70 20.39 7.04
N GLY A 446 -8.25 21.48 7.56
CA GLY A 446 -8.22 21.77 8.98
C GLY A 446 -6.78 21.73 9.55
N PRO A 447 -6.62 21.43 10.85
CA PRO A 447 -5.31 21.51 11.51
C PRO A 447 -4.44 20.25 11.35
N LYS A 448 -5.01 19.11 10.93
CA LYS A 448 -4.33 17.80 11.04
C LYS A 448 -4.17 17.04 9.73
N VAL A 449 -5.00 17.29 8.71
CA VAL A 449 -4.93 16.49 7.48
C VAL A 449 -3.64 16.78 6.72
N ALA A 450 -2.88 15.70 6.46
CA ALA A 450 -1.64 15.72 5.73
C ALA A 450 -1.88 15.63 4.21
N LEU A 451 -1.79 16.77 3.50
CA LEU A 451 -1.99 16.84 2.05
C LEU A 451 -1.02 15.95 1.26
N GLN A 452 0.16 15.66 1.80
CA GLN A 452 1.15 14.78 1.18
C GLN A 452 0.77 13.29 1.20
N SER A 453 -0.31 12.91 1.90
CA SER A 453 -0.70 11.51 2.07
C SER A 453 -2.23 11.30 2.05
N ILE A 454 -2.92 11.86 1.06
CA ILE A 454 -4.37 11.77 0.93
C ILE A 454 -4.80 10.43 0.35
N ALA A 455 -5.80 9.81 0.96
CA ALA A 455 -6.46 8.60 0.45
C ALA A 455 -7.93 8.86 0.13
N ASP A 456 -8.68 9.38 1.12
CA ASP A 456 -10.08 9.78 0.98
C ASP A 456 -10.13 11.20 0.39
N ILE A 457 -10.11 11.28 -0.94
CA ILE A 457 -9.89 12.54 -1.67
C ILE A 457 -11.15 13.42 -1.78
N PHE A 458 -12.32 12.81 -1.61
CA PHE A 458 -13.60 13.50 -1.54
C PHE A 458 -14.59 12.63 -0.76
N MET A 459 -15.05 13.11 0.39
CA MET A 459 -16.05 12.45 1.21
C MET A 459 -17.30 13.30 1.35
N PHE A 460 -18.44 12.63 1.51
CA PHE A 460 -19.74 13.25 1.67
C PHE A 460 -20.54 12.50 2.74
N SER A 461 -21.19 13.23 3.64
CA SER A 461 -22.08 12.65 4.65
C SER A 461 -23.24 13.58 4.94
N GLY A 462 -24.39 13.04 5.30
CA GLY A 462 -25.44 13.80 5.97
C GLY A 462 -24.94 14.40 7.29
N ASP A 463 -25.64 15.44 7.75
CA ASP A 463 -25.44 16.01 9.08
C ASP A 463 -26.12 15.12 10.13
N ASN A 464 -25.35 14.38 10.92
CA ASN A 464 -25.86 13.45 11.92
C ASN A 464 -26.70 14.14 13.02
N ASN A 465 -26.55 15.45 13.20
CA ASN A 465 -27.37 16.22 14.14
C ASN A 465 -28.69 16.70 13.51
N ARG A 466 -28.88 16.50 12.20
CA ARG A 466 -30.05 16.94 11.42
C ARG A 466 -30.43 15.90 10.36
N LEU A 467 -30.83 14.72 10.82
CA LEU A 467 -31.21 13.62 9.93
C LEU A 467 -32.43 14.00 9.06
N PRO A 468 -32.45 13.64 7.76
CA PRO A 468 -33.57 13.96 6.89
C PRO A 468 -34.85 13.22 7.28
N THR A 469 -35.97 13.94 7.27
CA THR A 469 -37.31 13.43 7.65
C THR A 469 -38.15 12.94 6.47
N SER A 470 -37.66 13.09 5.25
CA SER A 470 -38.31 12.61 4.02
C SER A 470 -37.30 11.98 3.07
N ALA A 471 -37.76 11.10 2.18
CA ALA A 471 -36.95 10.58 1.09
C ALA A 471 -36.61 11.69 0.08
N PHE A 472 -35.44 11.59 -0.56
CA PHE A 472 -35.01 12.50 -1.62
C PHE A 472 -33.92 11.85 -2.48
N GLN A 473 -33.70 12.40 -3.66
CA GLN A 473 -32.51 12.09 -4.45
C GLN A 473 -31.50 13.23 -4.39
N PHE A 474 -30.24 12.87 -4.56
CA PHE A 474 -29.17 13.82 -4.76
C PHE A 474 -28.13 13.25 -5.72
N ALA A 475 -27.40 14.16 -6.35
CA ALA A 475 -26.31 13.81 -7.24
C ALA A 475 -25.11 14.73 -7.06
N ILE A 476 -23.91 14.17 -7.24
CA ILE A 476 -22.63 14.88 -7.20
C ILE A 476 -21.93 14.65 -8.55
N ASP A 477 -21.34 15.71 -9.08
CA ASP A 477 -20.62 15.72 -10.34
C ASP A 477 -19.54 16.81 -10.33
N ASP A 478 -18.64 16.80 -11.31
CA ASP A 478 -17.61 17.83 -11.54
C ASP A 478 -16.75 18.13 -10.30
N VAL A 479 -16.25 17.08 -9.65
CA VAL A 479 -15.38 17.16 -8.47
C VAL A 479 -13.94 17.39 -8.91
N VAL A 480 -13.41 18.58 -8.66
CA VAL A 480 -12.11 19.04 -9.16
C VAL A 480 -11.37 19.83 -8.07
N TRP A 481 -10.10 19.48 -7.85
CA TRP A 481 -9.18 20.32 -7.10
C TRP A 481 -8.52 21.31 -8.06
N GLU A 482 -8.50 22.59 -7.70
CA GLU A 482 -7.76 23.62 -8.43
C GLU A 482 -6.66 24.19 -7.54
N SER A 483 -5.43 24.21 -8.02
CA SER A 483 -4.35 24.92 -7.35
C SER A 483 -4.65 26.42 -7.38
N GLY A 484 -4.33 27.14 -6.30
CA GLY A 484 -4.46 28.59 -6.26
C GLY A 484 -3.57 29.28 -7.30
N THR A 485 -3.72 30.60 -7.46
CA THR A 485 -2.93 31.43 -8.40
C THR A 485 -1.45 31.59 -8.02
N THR A 486 -1.01 30.92 -6.97
CA THR A 486 0.40 30.82 -6.62
C THR A 486 0.92 29.44 -7.06
N THR A 487 1.25 29.29 -8.34
CA THR A 487 2.45 28.52 -8.67
C THR A 487 3.64 29.30 -8.13
N GLN A 488 3.79 29.33 -6.80
CA GLN A 488 5.02 29.81 -6.21
C GLN A 488 5.99 28.65 -6.37
N GLU A 489 6.97 28.84 -7.25
CA GLU A 489 8.13 27.97 -7.33
C GLU A 489 8.60 27.68 -5.90
N PRO A 490 8.88 26.41 -5.54
CA PRO A 490 9.30 26.08 -4.19
C PRO A 490 10.46 27.01 -3.80
N PRO A 491 10.40 27.67 -2.63
CA PRO A 491 11.44 28.62 -2.25
C PRO A 491 12.80 27.93 -2.34
N THR A 492 13.81 28.60 -2.88
CA THR A 492 15.16 28.05 -2.94
C THR A 492 15.67 27.83 -1.52
N PRO A 493 16.28 26.67 -1.20
CA PRO A 493 16.91 26.42 0.09
C PRO A 493 17.85 27.57 0.48
N ALA A 494 17.72 28.09 1.70
CA ALA A 494 18.43 29.33 2.05
C ALA A 494 19.94 29.16 2.19
N GLY A 495 20.46 27.96 2.48
CA GLY A 495 21.90 27.76 2.46
C GLY A 495 22.42 26.37 2.79
N ILE A 496 23.46 25.99 2.07
CA ILE A 496 24.38 24.90 2.37
C ILE A 496 25.81 25.45 2.35
N THR A 497 26.61 25.10 3.36
CA THR A 497 28.04 25.44 3.43
C THR A 497 28.86 24.19 3.73
N GLN A 498 30.16 24.20 3.41
CA GLN A 498 31.10 23.12 3.73
C GLN A 498 32.13 23.65 4.73
N PRO A 499 31.89 23.56 6.06
CA PRO A 499 32.80 24.09 7.07
C PRO A 499 34.15 23.37 7.13
N SER A 500 34.23 22.12 6.65
CA SER A 500 35.46 21.34 6.60
C SER A 500 35.47 20.34 5.43
N ALA A 501 36.59 19.67 5.21
CA ALA A 501 36.72 18.64 4.17
C ALA A 501 35.78 17.43 4.35
N THR A 502 35.18 17.26 5.54
CA THR A 502 34.32 16.10 5.86
C THR A 502 32.93 16.49 6.36
N THR A 503 32.57 17.77 6.30
CA THR A 503 31.31 18.26 6.85
C THR A 503 30.60 19.24 5.94
N VAL A 504 29.27 19.19 5.98
CA VAL A 504 28.36 20.15 5.37
C VAL A 504 27.41 20.65 6.44
N LYS A 505 27.14 21.95 6.45
CA LYS A 505 26.17 22.59 7.34
C LYS A 505 25.04 23.19 6.53
N PHE A 506 23.84 22.72 6.83
CA PHE A 506 22.59 23.28 6.35
C PHE A 506 22.12 24.42 7.25
N THR A 507 21.54 25.47 6.66
CA THR A 507 20.97 26.60 7.38
C THR A 507 19.69 27.08 6.71
N GLU A 508 18.63 27.27 7.48
CA GLU A 508 17.33 27.76 7.01
C GLU A 508 16.80 28.86 7.97
N PRO A 509 16.70 30.14 7.56
CA PRO A 509 16.32 31.28 8.38
C PRO A 509 14.80 31.34 8.63
N THR A 510 14.27 30.36 9.36
CA THR A 510 12.86 30.35 9.74
C THR A 510 12.69 30.75 11.20
N GLY A 511 11.68 31.58 11.48
CA GLY A 511 11.36 32.02 12.86
C GLY A 511 10.81 30.89 13.75
N THR A 512 10.56 29.71 13.16
CA THR A 512 9.87 28.55 13.72
C THR A 512 10.76 27.32 13.64
N TRP A 513 10.20 26.14 13.38
CA TRP A 513 10.96 24.92 13.17
C TRP A 513 11.28 24.71 11.68
N ALA A 514 12.38 23.99 11.42
CA ALA A 514 12.73 23.45 10.12
C ALA A 514 13.26 22.02 10.26
N ASP A 515 12.93 21.17 9.29
CA ASP A 515 13.48 19.85 9.04
C ASP A 515 14.32 19.91 7.76
N VAL A 516 15.46 19.22 7.74
CA VAL A 516 16.22 18.96 6.51
C VAL A 516 16.00 17.53 6.06
N HIS A 517 15.75 17.36 4.77
CA HIS A 517 15.60 16.08 4.09
C HIS A 517 16.78 15.96 3.15
N TYR A 518 17.61 14.93 3.29
CA TYR A 518 18.79 14.78 2.44
C TYR A 518 19.17 13.33 2.14
N THR A 519 19.85 13.13 1.02
CA THR A 519 20.49 11.86 0.62
C THR A 519 21.97 12.10 0.36
N ILE A 520 22.79 11.08 0.54
CA ILE A 520 24.22 11.10 0.17
C ILE A 520 24.40 10.05 -0.93
N ASN A 521 24.96 10.45 -2.08
CA ASN A 521 25.24 9.58 -3.22
C ASN A 521 24.04 8.76 -3.70
N GLY A 522 22.82 9.30 -3.59
CA GLY A 522 21.58 8.59 -3.95
C GLY A 522 21.19 7.45 -3.00
N GLY A 523 21.78 7.40 -1.80
CA GLY A 523 21.35 6.50 -0.73
C GLY A 523 19.99 6.89 -0.14
N GLY A 524 19.57 6.18 0.91
CA GLY A 524 18.29 6.44 1.60
C GLY A 524 18.19 7.87 2.13
N GLN A 525 16.98 8.44 2.05
CA GLN A 525 16.70 9.78 2.57
C GLN A 525 16.71 9.79 4.09
N LEU A 526 17.42 10.77 4.65
CA LEU A 526 17.44 11.09 6.07
C LEU A 526 16.65 12.37 6.30
N ASN A 527 15.80 12.38 7.33
CA ASN A 527 14.97 13.52 7.70
C ASN A 527 15.36 13.94 9.12
N VAL A 528 15.80 15.18 9.30
CA VAL A 528 16.36 15.62 10.58
C VAL A 528 15.78 16.97 10.99
N ARG A 529 15.25 17.04 12.22
CA ARG A 529 14.89 18.30 12.89
C ARG A 529 16.13 19.13 13.12
N MET A 530 16.18 20.27 12.45
CA MET A 530 17.26 21.24 12.59
C MET A 530 17.16 21.93 13.95
N LEU A 531 18.30 22.24 14.55
CA LEU A 531 18.38 22.92 15.84
C LEU A 531 18.42 24.42 15.62
N LYS A 532 17.77 25.18 16.49
CA LYS A 532 17.79 26.65 16.42
C LYS A 532 19.17 27.17 16.83
N GLU A 533 19.83 27.88 15.92
CA GLU A 533 21.11 28.56 16.12
C GLU A 533 20.94 30.06 15.81
N GLY A 534 20.64 30.85 16.83
CA GLY A 534 20.34 32.28 16.66
C GLY A 534 19.03 32.50 15.88
N SER A 535 19.11 33.18 14.74
CA SER A 535 17.97 33.46 13.86
C SER A 535 17.75 32.42 12.76
N VAL A 536 18.54 31.35 12.73
CA VAL A 536 18.43 30.26 11.74
C VAL A 536 18.20 28.92 12.43
N ASN A 537 17.61 27.99 11.71
CA ASN A 537 17.68 26.58 12.03
C ASN A 537 18.89 25.98 11.30
N ALA A 538 19.65 25.11 11.96
CA ALA A 538 20.87 24.52 11.41
C ALA A 538 21.01 23.02 11.71
N TYR A 539 21.67 22.30 10.81
CA TYR A 539 22.07 20.92 11.02
C TYR A 539 23.39 20.64 10.29
N THR A 540 24.29 19.88 10.90
CA THR A 540 25.60 19.54 10.32
C THR A 540 25.68 18.05 10.02
N VAL A 541 25.92 17.73 8.75
CA VAL A 541 26.27 16.38 8.28
C VAL A 541 27.78 16.21 8.40
N THR A 542 28.21 15.07 8.94
CA THR A 542 29.63 14.74 9.13
C THR A 542 29.99 13.43 8.44
N GLY A 543 31.29 13.14 8.30
CA GLY A 543 31.77 11.89 7.70
C GLY A 543 31.72 11.85 6.16
N LEU A 544 31.55 13.01 5.53
CA LEU A 544 31.53 13.13 4.07
C LEU A 544 32.94 13.07 3.48
N LYS A 545 33.05 12.70 2.21
CA LYS A 545 34.31 12.65 1.43
C LYS A 545 34.20 13.55 0.21
N LYS A 546 35.36 14.01 -0.28
CA LYS A 546 35.44 14.74 -1.56
C LYS A 546 34.76 13.95 -2.68
N GLY A 547 33.87 14.61 -3.42
CA GLY A 547 33.08 13.99 -4.48
C GLY A 547 31.72 13.42 -4.04
N ASP A 548 31.44 13.32 -2.74
CA ASP A 548 30.10 12.94 -2.28
C ASP A 548 29.07 13.98 -2.73
N VAL A 549 27.95 13.51 -3.28
CA VAL A 549 26.82 14.33 -3.72
C VAL A 549 25.72 14.27 -2.66
N VAL A 550 25.47 15.41 -2.02
CA VAL A 550 24.39 15.59 -1.06
C VAL A 550 23.20 16.24 -1.77
N ARG A 551 22.10 15.52 -1.95
CA ARG A 551 20.84 16.12 -2.41
C ARG A 551 19.98 16.48 -1.22
N PHE A 552 19.37 17.66 -1.19
CA PHE A 552 18.63 18.11 -0.02
C PHE A 552 17.48 19.07 -0.34
N ASN A 553 16.52 19.14 0.57
CA ASN A 553 15.51 20.20 0.68
C ASN A 553 15.14 20.39 2.16
N PHE A 554 14.42 21.47 2.47
CA PHE A 554 13.93 21.78 3.82
C PHE A 554 12.42 21.72 3.85
N THR A 555 11.84 21.23 4.94
CA THR A 555 10.45 21.48 5.32
C THR A 555 10.44 22.44 6.51
N TYR A 556 9.69 23.53 6.46
CA TYR A 556 9.59 24.44 7.59
C TYR A 556 8.18 24.99 7.77
N TRP A 557 7.83 25.38 9.00
CA TRP A 557 6.56 26.05 9.25
C TRP A 557 6.63 27.53 8.86
N ASP A 558 5.83 27.93 7.89
CA ASP A 558 5.63 29.33 7.51
C ASP A 558 4.42 29.92 8.25
N PRO A 559 4.64 30.86 9.20
CA PRO A 559 3.54 31.51 9.92
C PRO A 559 2.64 32.36 9.03
N ALA A 560 3.20 33.00 7.99
CA ALA A 560 2.44 33.87 7.09
C ALA A 560 1.49 33.07 6.21
N ARG A 561 1.86 31.82 5.92
CA ARG A 561 1.07 30.90 5.09
C ARG A 561 0.38 29.80 5.90
N ASN A 562 0.46 29.86 7.24
CA ASN A 562 -0.15 28.95 8.20
C ASN A 562 0.01 27.46 7.85
N GLY A 563 1.23 27.04 7.52
CA GLY A 563 1.49 25.66 7.09
C GLY A 563 2.97 25.31 7.01
N ALA A 564 3.25 24.01 6.87
CA ALA A 564 4.58 23.54 6.52
C ALA A 564 4.82 23.64 5.00
N TYR A 565 6.02 24.04 4.59
CA TYR A 565 6.43 24.24 3.21
C TYR A 565 7.76 23.59 2.92
N ASP A 566 7.84 22.98 1.73
CA ASP A 566 9.08 22.40 1.21
C ASP A 566 9.79 23.39 0.29
N THR A 567 11.09 23.50 0.43
CA THR A 567 11.95 24.19 -0.53
C THR A 567 12.20 23.32 -1.76
N ALA A 568 12.68 23.92 -2.86
CA ALA A 568 13.12 23.16 -4.03
C ALA A 568 14.25 22.18 -3.65
N PRO A 569 14.32 20.98 -4.26
CA PRO A 569 15.45 20.09 -4.07
C PRO A 569 16.71 20.69 -4.73
N GLU A 570 17.79 20.74 -3.96
CA GLU A 570 19.12 21.21 -4.36
C GLU A 570 20.13 20.05 -4.31
N SER A 571 21.29 20.24 -4.92
CA SER A 571 22.40 19.27 -4.87
C SER A 571 23.73 19.98 -4.61
N TYR A 572 24.50 19.46 -3.67
CA TYR A 572 25.82 19.95 -3.34
C TYR A 572 26.85 18.83 -3.45
N THR A 573 27.92 19.06 -4.20
CA THR A 573 29.05 18.12 -4.29
C THR A 573 30.18 18.59 -3.40
N MET A 574 30.62 17.71 -2.50
CA MET A 574 31.76 17.95 -1.60
C MET A 574 33.03 18.30 -2.39
N LYS A 575 33.63 19.45 -2.07
CA LYS A 575 34.83 19.98 -2.73
C LYS A 575 36.13 19.48 -2.12
#